data_AF-A0A6B2G5K1-F1
#
_entry.id   AF-A0A6B2G5K1-F1
#
_cell.length_a   1.000
_cell.length_b   1.000
_cell.length_c   1.000
_cell.angle_alpha   90.00
_cell.angle_beta   90.00
_cell.angle_gamma   90.00
#
_symmetry.space_group_name_H-M   'P 1'
#
loop_
_entity.id
_entity.type
_entity.pdbx_description
1 polymer ?
#
loop_
_entity_poly.entity_id
_entity_poly.type
_entity_poly.pdbx_seq_one_letter_code
_entity_poly.pdbx_strand_id
1 'polypeptide(L)'
;MTSDRLNEHKFWSHQPVFEMESKIEEEVNEPMDKNSENSEISQTPITLPPGFEWCSIDIRDPLILREFFEFLEENYIEDSSSTFKLEYSEDVIRWALVQSGYFPECIRCIRFNRTGKLIASIVATPDNLNIGGKKLKVVFVDFLCIAKEFRSKRLSPVLIKEITRLSNLRGIFQALHTGAIVLPTCVASPAYFHRFLNPKKLLTSGFSTLPDNMKLSLYCKIHKTPSKLSTPGFREMKISDVKHVTKLLNDYQQKFRLAKIFKKV
;
A
#
# COMPACT_ATOMS: atom_id res chain seq x y z
N MET A 1 -17.38 27.97 0.99
CA MET A 1 -16.96 27.25 2.21
C MET A 1 -15.65 26.58 1.87
N THR A 2 -14.58 27.36 1.96
CA THR A 2 -13.31 27.17 1.25
C THR A 2 -12.23 27.76 2.14
N SER A 3 -11.09 27.07 2.26
CA SER A 3 -9.83 27.47 2.96
C SER A 3 -9.50 26.98 4.40
N ASP A 4 -10.06 25.89 4.94
CA ASP A 4 -9.67 25.49 6.33
C ASP A 4 -9.49 23.98 6.62
N ARG A 5 -9.38 23.10 5.62
CA ARG A 5 -9.29 21.63 5.88
C ARG A 5 -7.89 21.11 6.28
N LEU A 6 -6.82 21.91 6.17
CA LEU A 6 -5.48 21.51 6.61
C LEU A 6 -5.15 21.95 8.05
N ASN A 7 -5.75 23.03 8.54
CA ASN A 7 -5.74 23.37 9.97
C ASN A 7 -6.41 22.27 10.83
N GLU A 8 -7.26 21.42 10.20
CA GLU A 8 -7.81 20.21 10.84
C GLU A 8 -6.80 19.04 10.88
N HIS A 9 -5.84 18.95 9.96
CA HIS A 9 -4.88 17.85 9.86
C HIS A 9 -3.51 18.17 10.49
N LYS A 10 -3.48 18.27 11.82
CA LYS A 10 -2.28 18.65 12.62
C LYS A 10 -0.97 17.92 12.29
N PHE A 11 -1.05 16.67 11.81
CA PHE A 11 0.15 15.91 11.41
C PHE A 11 0.59 16.26 9.98
N TRP A 12 -0.33 16.13 9.01
CA TRP A 12 -0.03 16.27 7.58
C TRP A 12 0.37 17.69 7.20
N SER A 13 -0.12 18.72 7.90
CA SER A 13 0.28 20.12 7.67
C SER A 13 1.77 20.41 7.94
N HIS A 14 2.49 19.46 8.55
CA HIS A 14 3.93 19.57 8.83
C HIS A 14 4.75 18.54 8.04
N GLN A 15 4.18 17.89 7.03
CA GLN A 15 4.87 16.91 6.19
C GLN A 15 5.18 17.52 4.81
N PRO A 16 6.23 17.06 4.11
CA PRO A 16 6.57 17.53 2.78
C PRO A 16 5.63 16.95 1.72
N VAL A 17 4.36 17.33 1.83
CA VAL A 17 3.28 17.01 0.88
C VAL A 17 2.57 18.31 0.52
N PHE A 18 2.07 18.39 -0.71
CA PHE A 18 1.32 19.57 -1.13
C PHE A 18 0.03 19.72 -0.31
N GLU A 19 -0.54 20.92 -0.32
CA GLU A 19 -1.86 21.16 0.23
C GLU A 19 -2.94 20.72 -0.76
N MET A 20 -4.14 20.35 -0.28
CA MET A 20 -5.22 19.84 -1.14
C MET A 20 -5.64 20.81 -2.25
N GLU A 21 -5.54 22.11 -2.00
CA GLU A 21 -5.96 23.17 -2.93
C GLU A 21 -4.76 23.85 -3.62
N SER A 22 -3.53 23.33 -3.43
CA SER A 22 -2.35 23.86 -4.12
C SER A 22 -2.53 23.71 -5.63
N LYS A 23 -2.54 24.84 -6.35
CA LYS A 23 -2.35 24.84 -7.80
C LYS A 23 -0.88 24.54 -8.07
N ILE A 24 -0.56 23.26 -8.24
CA ILE A 24 0.76 22.84 -8.71
C ILE A 24 0.74 23.05 -10.22
N GLU A 25 1.68 23.83 -10.74
CA GLU A 25 1.89 23.92 -12.18
C GLU A 25 2.22 22.52 -12.72
N GLU A 26 1.54 22.07 -13.79
CA GLU A 26 1.66 20.71 -14.33
C GLU A 26 3.11 20.29 -14.68
N GLU A 27 4.01 21.27 -14.82
CA GLU A 27 5.39 21.09 -15.23
C GLU A 27 6.36 20.84 -14.05
N VAL A 28 5.93 21.08 -12.81
CA VAL A 28 6.80 20.94 -11.63
C VAL A 28 6.81 19.48 -11.15
N ASN A 29 7.98 18.85 -11.25
CA ASN A 29 8.24 17.47 -10.80
C ASN A 29 9.54 17.42 -10.00
N GLU A 30 9.63 18.21 -8.93
CA GLU A 30 10.81 18.31 -8.06
C GLU A 30 10.49 17.88 -6.62
N PRO A 31 11.49 17.48 -5.82
CA PRO A 31 11.32 17.27 -4.38
C PRO A 31 10.82 18.54 -3.69
N MET A 32 9.91 18.40 -2.72
CA MET A 32 9.45 19.52 -1.90
C MET A 32 10.54 20.03 -0.95
N ASP A 33 11.24 19.09 -0.31
CA ASP A 33 12.39 19.36 0.53
C ASP A 33 13.67 18.88 -0.15
N LYS A 34 14.78 19.56 0.12
CA LYS A 34 16.12 19.06 -0.23
C LYS A 34 16.38 17.79 0.58
N ASN A 35 16.89 16.74 -0.09
CA ASN A 35 17.32 15.52 0.58
C ASN A 35 18.36 15.84 1.66
N SER A 36 18.09 15.43 2.90
CA SER A 36 19.02 15.58 4.02
C SER A 36 20.26 14.70 3.83
N GLU A 37 21.39 15.17 4.33
CA GLU A 37 22.59 14.33 4.43
C GLU A 37 22.41 13.28 5.54
N ASN A 38 23.13 12.15 5.46
CA ASN A 38 22.98 11.09 6.47
C ASN A 38 23.32 11.57 7.89
N SER A 39 24.29 12.49 8.01
CA SER A 39 24.69 13.16 9.24
C SER A 39 23.58 13.99 9.89
N GLU A 40 22.61 14.47 9.11
CA GLU A 40 21.48 15.27 9.57
C GLU A 40 20.29 14.40 10.03
N ILE A 41 20.31 13.10 9.68
CA ILE A 41 19.25 12.16 10.04
C ILE A 41 19.56 11.53 11.39
N SER A 42 18.57 11.55 12.29
CA SER A 42 18.69 10.88 13.60
C SER A 42 19.02 9.40 13.44
N GLN A 43 20.11 8.97 14.07
CA GLN A 43 20.57 7.59 14.06
C GLN A 43 19.77 6.70 15.03
N THR A 44 19.17 7.31 16.05
CA THR A 44 18.34 6.62 17.04
C THR A 44 16.86 6.67 16.66
N PRO A 45 16.07 5.63 16.98
CA PRO A 45 14.62 5.63 16.81
C PRO A 45 13.94 6.75 17.59
N ILE A 46 12.73 7.12 17.17
CA ILE A 46 11.87 8.01 17.95
C ILE A 46 11.54 7.37 19.30
N THR A 47 11.63 8.11 20.40
CA THR A 47 11.29 7.61 21.73
C THR A 47 9.81 7.24 21.81
N LEU A 48 9.53 6.01 22.24
CA LEU A 48 8.17 5.55 22.52
C LEU A 48 7.81 5.77 24.01
N PRO A 49 6.52 5.86 24.35
CA PRO A 49 6.09 5.87 25.74
C PRO A 49 6.53 4.60 26.49
N PRO A 50 6.70 4.65 27.82
CA PRO A 50 7.02 3.47 28.62
C PRO A 50 6.05 2.31 28.37
N GLY A 51 6.59 1.09 28.29
CA GLY A 51 5.81 -0.11 28.01
C GLY A 51 5.76 -0.50 26.52
N PHE A 52 6.18 0.38 25.62
CA PHE A 52 6.25 0.11 24.20
C PHE A 52 7.70 0.05 23.72
N GLU A 53 7.95 -0.82 22.76
CA GLU A 53 9.25 -0.93 22.12
C GLU A 53 9.09 -1.06 20.61
N TRP A 54 10.10 -0.55 19.91
CA TRP A 54 10.23 -0.74 18.49
C TRP A 54 10.75 -2.14 18.19
N CYS A 55 10.20 -2.77 17.16
CA CYS A 55 10.80 -3.96 16.58
C CYS A 55 10.75 -3.89 15.04
N SER A 56 11.58 -4.70 14.41
CA SER A 56 11.52 -4.98 12.98
C SER A 56 11.39 -6.48 12.83
N ILE A 57 10.56 -6.91 11.88
CA ILE A 57 10.22 -8.33 11.75
C ILE A 57 10.67 -8.87 10.39
N ASP A 58 11.16 -10.11 10.39
CA ASP A 58 11.56 -10.81 9.18
C ASP A 58 10.57 -11.91 8.86
N ILE A 59 9.65 -11.62 7.93
CA ILE A 59 8.59 -12.54 7.52
C ILE A 59 9.07 -13.69 6.62
N ARG A 60 10.38 -13.80 6.40
CA ARG A 60 10.98 -15.03 5.86
C ARG A 60 10.92 -16.16 6.88
N ASP A 61 10.91 -15.83 8.17
CA ASP A 61 10.58 -16.78 9.22
C ASP A 61 9.06 -17.07 9.20
N PRO A 62 8.63 -18.32 8.99
CA PRO A 62 7.21 -18.69 8.97
C PRO A 62 6.46 -18.35 10.27
N LEU A 63 7.11 -18.41 11.44
CA LEU A 63 6.46 -18.11 12.72
C LEU A 63 6.17 -16.62 12.86
N ILE A 64 7.11 -15.79 12.41
CA ILE A 64 6.95 -14.33 12.40
C ILE A 64 5.90 -13.92 11.36
N LEU A 65 5.90 -14.54 10.18
CA LEU A 65 4.87 -14.31 9.18
C LEU A 65 3.47 -14.66 9.71
N ARG A 66 3.36 -15.80 10.41
CA ARG A 66 2.10 -16.23 11.01
C ARG A 66 1.58 -15.20 12.02
N GLU A 67 2.44 -14.75 12.93
CA GLU A 67 2.08 -13.70 13.90
C GLU A 67 1.63 -12.41 13.20
N PHE A 68 2.34 -11.99 12.15
CA PHE A 68 2.00 -10.79 11.40
C PHE A 68 0.69 -10.93 10.63
N PHE A 69 0.43 -12.10 10.05
CA PHE A 69 -0.84 -12.45 9.41
C PHE A 69 -2.00 -12.35 10.41
N GLU A 70 -1.89 -12.99 11.58
CA GLU A 70 -2.93 -12.96 12.62
C GLU A 70 -3.19 -11.53 13.11
N PHE A 71 -2.14 -10.74 13.28
CA PHE A 71 -2.27 -9.32 13.63
C PHE A 71 -3.07 -8.53 12.59
N LEU A 72 -2.80 -8.73 11.29
CA LEU A 72 -3.53 -8.06 10.20
C LEU A 72 -4.97 -8.58 10.09
N GLU A 73 -5.17 -9.90 10.21
CA GLU A 73 -6.50 -10.53 10.20
C GLU A 73 -7.41 -9.98 11.29
N GLU A 74 -6.87 -9.64 12.46
CA GLU A 74 -7.63 -9.05 13.56
C GLU A 74 -7.85 -7.53 13.40
N ASN A 75 -6.87 -6.81 12.84
CA ASN A 75 -6.79 -5.35 13.00
C ASN A 75 -6.76 -4.52 11.71
N TYR A 76 -6.66 -5.14 10.54
CA TYR A 76 -6.55 -4.42 9.26
C TYR A 76 -7.91 -3.99 8.68
N ILE A 77 -7.88 -3.44 7.46
CA ILE A 77 -8.97 -2.73 6.79
C ILE A 77 -10.26 -3.54 6.74
N GLU A 78 -11.33 -2.92 7.22
CA GLU A 78 -12.72 -3.36 7.11
C GLU A 78 -13.47 -2.34 6.24
N ASP A 79 -14.49 -2.79 5.50
CA ASP A 79 -15.38 -1.89 4.78
C ASP A 79 -16.19 -1.00 5.74
N SER A 80 -16.80 0.07 5.22
CA SER A 80 -17.58 1.01 6.03
C SER A 80 -18.76 0.38 6.77
N SER A 81 -19.26 -0.76 6.28
CA SER A 81 -20.34 -1.54 6.88
C SER A 81 -19.86 -2.69 7.77
N SER A 82 -18.53 -2.87 7.95
CA SER A 82 -17.92 -4.02 8.66
C SER A 82 -18.46 -5.38 8.20
N THR A 83 -18.91 -5.48 6.96
CA THR A 83 -19.44 -6.69 6.33
C THR A 83 -18.32 -7.49 5.66
N PHE A 84 -17.29 -6.81 5.16
CA PHE A 84 -16.15 -7.40 4.47
C PHE A 84 -14.84 -6.90 5.06
N LYS A 85 -13.91 -7.82 5.23
CA LYS A 85 -12.54 -7.54 5.63
C LYS A 85 -11.58 -7.97 4.54
N LEU A 86 -10.53 -7.18 4.34
CA LEU A 86 -9.40 -7.63 3.51
C LEU A 86 -8.62 -8.69 4.28
N GLU A 87 -8.63 -9.91 3.75
CA GLU A 87 -7.84 -11.02 4.25
C GLU A 87 -6.73 -11.33 3.23
N TYR A 88 -5.49 -11.06 3.61
CA TYR A 88 -4.33 -11.45 2.84
C TYR A 88 -3.77 -12.73 3.42
N SER A 89 -3.69 -13.80 2.63
CA SER A 89 -3.04 -15.03 3.09
C SER A 89 -1.55 -14.79 3.37
N GLU A 90 -0.96 -15.65 4.20
CA GLU A 90 0.49 -15.64 4.48
C GLU A 90 1.34 -15.63 3.20
N ASP A 91 0.96 -16.44 2.21
CA ASP A 91 1.67 -16.50 0.93
C ASP A 91 1.58 -15.20 0.15
N VAL A 92 0.43 -14.52 0.17
CA VAL A 92 0.25 -13.21 -0.49
C VAL A 92 1.06 -12.14 0.23
N ILE A 93 1.07 -12.14 1.57
CA ILE A 93 1.89 -11.20 2.36
C ILE A 93 3.37 -11.40 2.05
N ARG A 94 3.86 -12.65 2.10
CA ARG A 94 5.25 -12.98 1.78
C ARG A 94 5.60 -12.59 0.35
N TRP A 95 4.76 -12.95 -0.62
CA TRP A 95 4.98 -12.59 -2.02
C TRP A 95 5.00 -11.08 -2.21
N ALA A 96 4.07 -10.32 -1.63
CA ALA A 96 3.98 -8.87 -1.81
C ALA A 96 5.16 -8.12 -1.18
N LEU A 97 5.65 -8.58 -0.02
CA LEU A 97 6.63 -7.85 0.77
C LEU A 97 8.08 -8.30 0.54
N VAL A 98 8.33 -9.59 0.29
CA VAL A 98 9.68 -10.13 0.04
C VAL A 98 10.05 -9.94 -1.43
N GLN A 99 10.24 -8.67 -1.82
CA GLN A 99 10.60 -8.25 -3.17
C GLN A 99 12.10 -7.98 -3.31
N SER A 100 12.57 -7.69 -4.52
CA SER A 100 13.98 -7.31 -4.75
C SER A 100 14.34 -6.07 -3.93
N GLY A 101 15.35 -6.20 -3.06
CA GLY A 101 15.75 -5.13 -2.14
C GLY A 101 15.03 -5.17 -0.79
N TYR A 102 14.31 -6.26 -0.47
CA TYR A 102 13.76 -6.51 0.86
C TYR A 102 14.84 -6.42 1.95
N PHE A 103 14.49 -5.77 3.06
CA PHE A 103 15.27 -5.72 4.29
C PHE A 103 14.31 -5.76 5.48
N PRO A 104 14.60 -6.47 6.59
CA PRO A 104 13.65 -6.64 7.69
C PRO A 104 13.12 -5.34 8.28
N GLU A 105 13.94 -4.29 8.35
CA GLU A 105 13.51 -2.98 8.87
C GLU A 105 12.50 -2.26 7.98
N CYS A 106 12.22 -2.77 6.78
CA CYS A 106 11.16 -2.26 5.92
C CYS A 106 9.78 -2.56 6.51
N ILE A 107 9.69 -3.54 7.41
CA ILE A 107 8.51 -3.82 8.23
C ILE A 107 8.80 -3.32 9.64
N ARG A 108 8.28 -2.13 9.95
CA ARG A 108 8.49 -1.48 11.25
C ARG A 108 7.28 -1.67 12.13
N CYS A 109 7.52 -2.14 13.35
CA CYS A 109 6.48 -2.59 14.25
C CYS A 109 6.66 -2.00 15.66
N ILE A 110 5.56 -1.92 16.40
CA ILE A 110 5.56 -1.58 17.83
C ILE A 110 5.02 -2.79 18.59
N ARG A 111 5.73 -3.19 19.65
CA ARG A 111 5.30 -4.23 20.59
C ARG A 111 5.08 -3.66 21.98
N PHE A 112 4.26 -4.36 22.76
CA PHE A 112 4.20 -4.16 24.20
C PHE A 112 5.33 -4.96 24.87
N ASN A 113 6.29 -4.28 25.48
CA ASN A 113 7.56 -4.86 25.92
C ASN A 113 7.40 -6.03 26.91
N ARG A 114 6.38 -5.99 27.77
CA ARG A 114 6.16 -7.00 28.81
C ARG A 114 5.60 -8.32 28.26
N THR A 115 4.83 -8.26 27.18
CA THR A 115 4.16 -9.46 26.62
C THR A 115 4.68 -9.85 25.25
N GLY A 116 5.46 -8.99 24.59
CA GLY A 116 5.86 -9.15 23.20
C GLY A 116 4.72 -8.93 22.19
N LYS A 117 3.48 -8.64 22.63
CA LYS A 117 2.31 -8.53 21.74
C LYS A 117 2.52 -7.44 20.69
N LEU A 118 2.27 -7.76 19.42
CA LEU A 118 2.30 -6.81 18.31
C LEU A 118 1.12 -5.83 18.40
N ILE A 119 1.41 -4.53 18.35
CA ILE A 119 0.43 -3.45 18.56
C ILE A 119 0.21 -2.64 17.30
N ALA A 120 1.26 -2.40 16.52
CA ALA A 120 1.16 -1.65 15.28
C ALA A 120 2.24 -2.06 14.28
N SER A 121 1.96 -1.83 13.00
CA SER A 121 2.88 -2.05 11.89
C SER A 121 2.80 -0.92 10.87
N ILE A 122 3.89 -0.73 10.14
CA ILE A 122 3.94 0.02 8.87
C ILE A 122 5.02 -0.61 8.00
N VAL A 123 4.78 -0.70 6.70
CA VAL A 123 5.71 -1.30 5.74
C VAL A 123 6.16 -0.27 4.72
N ALA A 124 7.43 -0.28 4.32
CA ALA A 124 8.01 0.58 3.29
C ALA A 124 9.00 -0.20 2.41
N THR A 125 8.51 -0.88 1.38
CA THR A 125 9.36 -1.70 0.49
C THR A 125 10.00 -0.85 -0.61
N PRO A 126 11.31 -1.01 -0.90
CA PRO A 126 11.94 -0.26 -1.99
C PRO A 126 11.37 -0.60 -3.35
N ASP A 127 11.21 0.42 -4.20
CA ASP A 127 10.83 0.25 -5.60
C ASP A 127 11.52 1.29 -6.50
N ASN A 128 11.38 1.13 -7.82
CA ASN A 128 11.86 2.07 -8.81
C ASN A 128 10.68 2.54 -9.66
N LEU A 129 10.45 3.84 -9.70
CA LEU A 129 9.36 4.45 -10.47
C LEU A 129 9.93 5.40 -11.54
N ASN A 130 9.19 5.51 -12.63
CA ASN A 130 9.26 6.61 -13.56
C ASN A 130 8.14 7.60 -13.19
N ILE A 131 8.53 8.80 -12.76
CA ILE A 131 7.62 9.88 -12.38
C ILE A 131 7.94 11.06 -13.29
N GLY A 132 7.05 11.38 -14.23
CA GLY A 132 7.23 12.49 -15.18
C GLY A 132 8.54 12.42 -15.98
N GLY A 133 9.00 11.22 -16.35
CA GLY A 133 10.27 10.99 -17.05
C GLY A 133 11.49 10.80 -16.14
N LYS A 134 11.38 11.10 -14.84
CA LYS A 134 12.46 10.93 -13.85
C LYS A 134 12.41 9.53 -13.25
N LYS A 135 13.54 8.82 -13.30
CA LYS A 135 13.70 7.52 -12.66
C LYS A 135 14.12 7.72 -11.21
N LEU A 136 13.26 7.34 -10.28
CA LEU A 136 13.46 7.56 -8.85
C LEU A 136 13.38 6.23 -8.11
N LYS A 137 14.27 6.07 -7.12
CA LYS A 137 14.12 5.05 -6.09
C LYS A 137 13.16 5.60 -5.05
N VAL A 138 12.13 4.82 -4.74
CA VAL A 138 11.10 5.19 -3.76
C VAL A 138 10.92 4.08 -2.76
N VAL A 139 10.17 4.33 -1.69
CA VAL A 139 9.54 3.28 -0.89
C VAL A 139 8.04 3.22 -1.18
N PHE A 140 7.49 2.03 -1.39
CA PHE A 140 6.04 1.81 -1.42
C PHE A 140 5.56 1.55 0.01
N VAL A 141 4.74 2.44 0.55
CA VAL A 141 4.24 2.36 1.92
C VAL A 141 2.89 1.67 1.93
N ASP A 142 2.79 0.59 2.71
CA ASP A 142 1.59 -0.22 2.85
C ASP A 142 1.49 -0.82 4.27
N PHE A 143 0.43 -1.57 4.56
CA PHE A 143 0.22 -2.29 5.82
C PHE A 143 0.39 -1.43 7.08
N LEU A 144 0.05 -0.15 7.00
CA LEU A 144 -0.15 0.69 8.18
C LEU A 144 -1.35 0.16 8.96
N CYS A 145 -1.10 -0.49 10.08
CA CYS A 145 -2.11 -1.14 10.90
C CYS A 145 -1.87 -0.82 12.38
N ILE A 146 -2.95 -0.54 13.11
CA ILE A 146 -2.91 -0.32 14.55
C ILE A 146 -3.99 -1.19 15.16
N ALA A 147 -3.59 -1.96 16.18
CA ALA A 147 -4.47 -2.76 17.00
C ALA A 147 -5.70 -1.94 17.45
N LYS A 148 -6.89 -2.54 17.36
CA LYS A 148 -8.17 -1.86 17.56
C LYS A 148 -8.20 -1.05 18.86
N GLU A 149 -7.66 -1.60 19.94
CA GLU A 149 -7.61 -0.99 21.28
C GLU A 149 -6.64 0.21 21.41
N PHE A 150 -5.73 0.40 20.45
CA PHE A 150 -4.76 1.52 20.43
C PHE A 150 -5.07 2.59 19.38
N ARG A 151 -6.21 2.49 18.70
CA ARG A 151 -6.65 3.50 17.72
C ARG A 151 -6.97 4.84 18.42
N SER A 152 -6.89 5.93 17.65
CA SER A 152 -7.07 7.31 18.15
C SER A 152 -6.06 7.77 19.21
N LYS A 153 -4.95 7.03 19.42
CA LYS A 153 -3.84 7.40 20.31
C LYS A 153 -2.65 8.05 19.60
N ARG A 154 -2.83 8.49 18.35
CA ARG A 154 -1.80 9.14 17.51
C ARG A 154 -0.54 8.28 17.26
N LEU A 155 -0.68 6.96 17.22
CA LEU A 155 0.43 6.07 16.87
C LEU A 155 0.81 6.13 15.37
N SER A 156 -0.15 6.36 14.46
CA SER A 156 0.16 6.41 13.02
C SER A 156 1.20 7.49 12.67
N PRO A 157 1.08 8.75 13.15
CA PRO A 157 2.14 9.75 13.00
C PRO A 157 3.52 9.30 13.47
N VAL A 158 3.60 8.55 14.58
CA VAL A 158 4.87 8.06 15.13
C VAL A 158 5.48 6.99 14.22
N LEU A 159 4.66 6.06 13.72
CA LEU A 159 5.06 5.05 12.74
C LEU A 159 5.54 5.68 11.43
N ILE A 160 4.80 6.65 10.90
CA ILE A 160 5.15 7.35 9.65
C ILE A 160 6.49 8.06 9.79
N LYS A 161 6.72 8.78 10.89
CA LYS A 161 8.01 9.45 11.13
C LYS A 161 9.16 8.45 11.25
N GLU A 162 8.96 7.33 11.96
CA GLU A 162 10.03 6.33 12.12
C GLU A 162 10.35 5.60 10.81
N ILE A 163 9.34 5.21 10.02
CA ILE A 163 9.61 4.56 8.73
C ILE A 163 10.22 5.53 7.71
N THR A 164 9.89 6.82 7.79
CA THR A 164 10.54 7.89 7.02
C THR A 164 12.00 8.01 7.40
N ARG A 165 12.33 8.05 8.70
CA ARG A 165 13.72 8.05 9.19
C ARG A 165 14.51 6.85 8.67
N LEU A 166 13.94 5.64 8.74
CA LEU A 166 14.57 4.41 8.25
C LEU A 166 14.78 4.40 6.73
N SER A 167 13.88 5.02 5.97
CA SER A 167 13.99 5.18 4.51
C SER A 167 15.07 6.19 4.15
N ASN A 168 15.10 7.34 4.83
CA ASN A 168 16.09 8.39 4.61
C ASN A 168 17.50 7.91 4.98
N LEU A 169 17.67 7.13 6.05
CA LEU A 169 18.97 6.50 6.39
C LEU A 169 19.51 5.58 5.29
N ARG A 170 18.62 5.06 4.43
CA ARG A 170 18.96 4.25 3.24
C ARG A 170 19.08 5.07 1.96
N GLY A 171 19.05 6.39 2.06
CA GLY A 171 19.12 7.33 0.94
C GLY A 171 17.88 7.33 0.05
N ILE A 172 16.71 6.96 0.58
CA ILE A 172 15.43 6.99 -0.15
C ILE A 172 14.53 8.04 0.51
N PHE A 173 14.21 9.11 -0.24
CA PHE A 173 13.54 10.30 0.28
C PHE A 173 12.13 10.51 -0.28
N GLN A 174 11.69 9.61 -1.17
CA GLN A 174 10.37 9.66 -1.79
C GLN A 174 9.61 8.38 -1.46
N ALA A 175 8.32 8.54 -1.20
CA ALA A 175 7.42 7.44 -0.91
C ALA A 175 6.19 7.50 -1.82
N LEU A 176 5.67 6.33 -2.18
CA LEU A 176 4.35 6.18 -2.80
C LEU A 176 3.46 5.41 -1.82
N HIS A 177 2.25 5.91 -1.59
CA HIS A 177 1.24 5.22 -0.79
C HIS A 177 -0.12 5.34 -1.45
N THR A 178 -1.03 4.45 -1.10
CA THR A 178 -2.45 4.54 -1.45
C THR A 178 -3.29 4.45 -0.20
N GLY A 179 -4.40 5.19 -0.14
CA GLY A 179 -5.31 5.18 1.00
C GLY A 179 -6.76 5.32 0.54
N ALA A 180 -7.67 4.78 1.34
CA ALA A 180 -9.12 4.91 1.10
C ALA A 180 -9.67 6.27 1.55
N ILE A 181 -8.92 7.01 2.36
CA ILE A 181 -9.24 8.38 2.76
C ILE A 181 -8.45 9.36 1.89
N VAL A 182 -9.10 10.46 1.51
CA VAL A 182 -8.43 11.53 0.79
C VAL A 182 -7.51 12.27 1.76
N LEU A 183 -6.21 12.25 1.47
CA LEU A 183 -5.17 12.99 2.20
C LEU A 183 -4.51 14.02 1.26
N PRO A 184 -4.05 15.17 1.79
CA PRO A 184 -3.20 16.11 1.04
C PRO A 184 -1.85 15.47 0.68
N THR A 185 -1.36 15.47 -0.56
CA THR A 185 -2.05 15.71 -1.84
C THR A 185 -2.21 14.40 -2.60
N CYS A 186 -3.41 14.20 -3.13
CA CYS A 186 -3.75 13.03 -3.93
C CYS A 186 -3.37 13.26 -5.40
N VAL A 187 -2.39 12.51 -5.92
CA VAL A 187 -1.94 12.62 -7.32
C VAL A 187 -2.89 11.93 -8.32
N ALA A 188 -3.72 10.99 -7.84
CA ALA A 188 -4.72 10.29 -8.65
C ALA A 188 -5.79 9.65 -7.75
N SER A 189 -7.06 9.74 -8.16
CA SER A 189 -8.20 9.11 -7.47
C SER A 189 -8.98 8.21 -8.42
N PRO A 190 -8.48 6.99 -8.72
CA PRO A 190 -9.18 6.06 -9.59
C PRO A 190 -10.38 5.42 -8.87
N ALA A 191 -11.41 5.06 -9.63
CA ALA A 191 -12.53 4.27 -9.12
C ALA A 191 -12.22 2.76 -9.15
N TYR A 192 -12.73 2.02 -8.17
CA TYR A 192 -12.79 0.56 -8.25
C TYR A 192 -13.86 0.14 -9.27
N PHE A 193 -13.53 -0.84 -10.10
CA PHE A 193 -14.47 -1.48 -11.02
C PHE A 193 -14.58 -2.97 -10.68
N HIS A 194 -15.81 -3.49 -10.66
CA HIS A 194 -16.07 -4.89 -10.32
C HIS A 194 -16.67 -5.64 -11.52
N ARG A 195 -16.07 -6.76 -11.92
CA ARG A 195 -16.64 -7.71 -12.89
C ARG A 195 -17.19 -8.92 -12.14
N PHE A 196 -18.51 -9.09 -12.15
CA PHE A 196 -19.14 -10.21 -11.44
C PHE A 196 -18.93 -11.53 -12.16
N LEU A 197 -18.21 -12.46 -11.51
CA LEU A 197 -17.95 -13.81 -12.01
C LEU A 197 -18.94 -14.84 -11.44
N ASN A 198 -19.37 -14.65 -10.19
CA ASN A 198 -20.37 -15.48 -9.53
C ASN A 198 -21.49 -14.60 -8.93
N PRO A 199 -22.43 -14.13 -9.76
CA PRO A 199 -23.48 -13.21 -9.31
C PRO A 199 -24.32 -13.77 -8.16
N LYS A 200 -24.61 -15.08 -8.16
CA LYS A 200 -25.37 -15.72 -7.08
C LYS A 200 -24.67 -15.57 -5.74
N LYS A 201 -23.37 -15.88 -5.67
CA LYS A 201 -22.59 -15.77 -4.43
C LYS A 201 -22.52 -14.32 -3.95
N LEU A 202 -22.30 -13.37 -4.86
CA LEU A 202 -22.21 -11.95 -4.55
C LEU A 202 -23.52 -11.36 -4.01
N LEU A 203 -24.67 -11.83 -4.52
CA LEU A 203 -25.98 -11.50 -3.96
C LEU A 203 -26.16 -12.10 -2.56
N THR A 204 -25.88 -13.39 -2.39
CA THR A 204 -26.05 -14.06 -1.09
C THR A 204 -25.11 -13.55 -0.01
N SER A 205 -23.93 -13.03 -0.38
CA SER A 205 -23.00 -12.43 0.57
C SER A 205 -23.30 -10.96 0.88
N GLY A 206 -24.25 -10.33 0.18
CA GLY A 206 -24.55 -8.90 0.33
C GLY A 206 -23.56 -7.96 -0.36
N PHE A 207 -22.65 -8.47 -1.21
CA PHE A 207 -21.68 -7.63 -1.94
C PHE A 207 -22.35 -6.80 -3.05
N SER A 208 -23.40 -7.35 -3.66
CA SER A 208 -24.15 -6.72 -4.73
C SER A 208 -25.64 -6.89 -4.49
N THR A 209 -26.46 -6.06 -5.15
CA THR A 209 -27.92 -6.20 -5.15
C THR A 209 -28.44 -6.60 -6.53
N LEU A 210 -29.60 -7.25 -6.56
CA LEU A 210 -30.29 -7.56 -7.80
C LEU A 210 -30.97 -6.28 -8.29
N PRO A 211 -30.73 -5.82 -9.54
CA PRO A 211 -31.41 -4.65 -10.06
C PRO A 211 -32.94 -4.82 -10.08
N ASP A 212 -33.65 -3.71 -9.84
CA ASP A 212 -35.11 -3.68 -9.92
C ASP A 212 -35.60 -4.21 -11.27
N ASN A 213 -36.69 -4.99 -11.25
CA ASN A 213 -37.28 -5.61 -12.43
C ASN A 213 -36.40 -6.65 -13.17
N MET A 214 -35.28 -7.11 -12.58
CA MET A 214 -34.46 -8.16 -13.19
C MET A 214 -34.68 -9.53 -12.53
N LYS A 215 -34.92 -10.57 -13.34
CA LYS A 215 -34.91 -11.96 -12.84
C LYS A 215 -33.48 -12.44 -12.60
N LEU A 216 -33.26 -13.16 -11.49
CA LEU A 216 -31.95 -13.75 -11.15
C LEU A 216 -31.35 -14.60 -12.28
N SER A 217 -32.18 -15.33 -13.02
CA SER A 217 -31.73 -16.15 -14.16
C SER A 217 -31.14 -15.30 -15.29
N LEU A 218 -31.76 -14.16 -15.60
CA LEU A 218 -31.25 -13.20 -16.59
C LEU A 218 -29.96 -12.55 -16.07
N TYR A 219 -29.94 -12.13 -14.80
CA TYR A 219 -28.76 -11.55 -14.17
C TYR A 219 -27.54 -12.48 -14.22
N CYS A 220 -27.73 -13.78 -13.93
CA CYS A 220 -26.67 -14.77 -14.08
C CYS A 220 -26.23 -14.93 -15.54
N LYS A 221 -27.18 -14.86 -16.50
CA LYS A 221 -26.89 -15.04 -17.94
C LYS A 221 -26.03 -13.91 -18.49
N ILE A 222 -26.30 -12.64 -18.14
CA ILE A 222 -25.54 -11.48 -18.63
C ILE A 222 -24.09 -11.46 -18.11
N HIS A 223 -23.85 -12.04 -16.94
CA HIS A 223 -22.53 -12.10 -16.32
C HIS A 223 -21.73 -13.36 -16.68
N LYS A 224 -22.35 -14.32 -17.37
CA LYS A 224 -21.70 -15.59 -17.75
C LYS A 224 -20.45 -15.33 -18.59
N THR A 225 -19.36 -16.00 -18.23
CA THR A 225 -18.11 -16.00 -18.97
C THR A 225 -17.95 -17.29 -19.81
N PRO A 226 -17.21 -17.25 -20.92
CA PRO A 226 -16.83 -18.46 -21.65
C PRO A 226 -16.06 -19.45 -20.77
N SER A 227 -16.29 -20.75 -20.96
CA SER A 227 -15.58 -21.81 -20.23
C SER A 227 -14.21 -22.14 -20.81
N LYS A 228 -13.91 -21.63 -22.01
CA LYS A 228 -12.62 -21.80 -22.70
C LYS A 228 -12.11 -20.44 -23.13
N LEU A 229 -10.79 -20.30 -23.08
CA LEU A 229 -10.11 -19.13 -23.58
C LEU A 229 -10.23 -19.07 -25.11
N SER A 230 -10.45 -17.87 -25.64
CA SER A 230 -10.62 -17.65 -27.09
C SER A 230 -9.34 -17.19 -27.79
N THR A 231 -8.27 -16.90 -27.05
CA THR A 231 -7.02 -16.37 -27.60
C THR A 231 -6.06 -17.51 -27.98
N PRO A 232 -5.75 -17.71 -29.27
CA PRO A 232 -4.80 -18.75 -29.70
C PRO A 232 -3.42 -18.56 -29.07
N GLY A 233 -2.81 -19.65 -28.63
CA GLY A 233 -1.48 -19.63 -28.01
C GLY A 233 -1.42 -19.09 -26.58
N PHE A 234 -2.57 -18.76 -25.96
CA PHE A 234 -2.61 -18.33 -24.57
C PHE A 234 -2.18 -19.47 -23.63
N ARG A 235 -1.18 -19.20 -22.81
CA ARG A 235 -0.64 -20.13 -21.81
C ARG A 235 -0.11 -19.36 -20.61
N GLU A 236 0.11 -20.06 -19.51
CA GLU A 236 0.78 -19.50 -18.34
C GLU A 236 2.22 -19.05 -18.67
N MET A 237 2.66 -18.02 -17.95
CA MET A 237 4.00 -17.45 -18.07
C MET A 237 5.05 -18.41 -17.51
N LYS A 238 6.17 -18.57 -18.23
CA LYS A 238 7.32 -19.38 -17.81
C LYS A 238 8.53 -18.48 -17.55
N ILE A 239 9.53 -19.01 -16.85
CA ILE A 239 10.80 -18.31 -16.58
C ILE A 239 11.47 -17.82 -17.86
N SER A 240 11.41 -18.60 -18.95
CA SER A 240 11.93 -18.22 -20.26
C SER A 240 11.29 -16.95 -20.85
N ASP A 241 10.07 -16.62 -20.43
CA ASP A 241 9.33 -15.48 -20.95
C ASP A 241 9.68 -14.17 -20.22
N VAL A 242 10.29 -14.24 -19.04
CA VAL A 242 10.53 -13.09 -18.14
C VAL A 242 11.18 -11.94 -18.89
N LYS A 243 12.27 -12.18 -19.63
CA LYS A 243 12.98 -11.12 -20.36
C LYS A 243 12.10 -10.42 -21.40
N HIS A 244 11.26 -11.16 -22.11
CA HIS A 244 10.36 -10.61 -23.12
C HIS A 244 9.19 -9.86 -22.49
N VAL A 245 8.57 -10.43 -21.45
CA VAL A 245 7.47 -9.79 -20.71
C VAL A 245 7.95 -8.50 -20.04
N THR A 246 9.11 -8.50 -19.39
CA THR A 246 9.70 -7.31 -18.78
C THR A 246 9.92 -6.20 -19.82
N LYS A 247 10.43 -6.54 -21.02
CA LYS A 247 10.58 -5.56 -22.10
C LYS A 247 9.24 -4.98 -22.53
N LEU A 248 8.27 -5.83 -22.88
CA LEU A 248 6.96 -5.40 -23.37
C LEU A 248 6.20 -4.56 -22.33
N LEU A 249 6.28 -4.96 -21.05
CA LEU A 249 5.62 -4.24 -19.96
C LEU A 249 6.25 -2.87 -19.73
N ASN A 250 7.58 -2.78 -19.68
CA ASN A 250 8.29 -1.50 -19.53
C ASN A 250 8.05 -0.58 -20.75
N ASP A 251 8.02 -1.12 -21.97
CA ASP A 251 7.74 -0.35 -23.20
C ASP A 251 6.31 0.21 -23.17
N TYR A 252 5.32 -0.61 -22.78
CA TYR A 252 3.94 -0.16 -22.62
C TYR A 252 3.78 0.91 -21.53
N GLN A 253 4.50 0.74 -20.42
CA GLN A 253 4.42 1.64 -19.26
C GLN A 253 4.94 3.06 -19.53
N GLN A 254 5.76 3.26 -20.57
CA GLN A 254 6.24 4.60 -20.97
C GLN A 254 5.12 5.58 -21.35
N LYS A 255 3.91 5.07 -21.62
CA LYS A 255 2.74 5.90 -21.92
C LYS A 255 2.17 6.63 -20.70
N PHE A 256 2.55 6.24 -19.50
CA PHE A 256 2.00 6.79 -18.25
C PHE A 256 3.01 7.73 -17.58
N ARG A 257 2.50 8.83 -16.99
CA ARG A 257 3.32 9.79 -16.23
C ARG A 257 3.88 9.18 -14.94
N LEU A 258 3.18 8.22 -14.34
CA LEU A 258 3.59 7.50 -13.13
C LEU A 258 3.56 6.00 -13.43
N ALA A 259 4.71 5.34 -13.42
CA ALA A 259 4.80 3.91 -13.70
C ALA A 259 5.95 3.24 -12.94
N LYS A 260 5.78 1.96 -12.59
CA LYS A 260 6.85 1.12 -12.05
C LYS A 260 7.88 0.81 -13.13
N ILE A 261 9.14 0.66 -12.73
CA ILE A 261 10.23 0.20 -13.59
C ILE A 261 10.63 -1.20 -13.14
N PHE A 262 10.31 -2.20 -13.97
CA PHE A 262 10.72 -3.58 -13.68
C PHE A 262 12.16 -3.82 -14.11
N LYS A 263 13.00 -4.24 -13.17
CA LYS A 263 14.40 -4.60 -13.45
C LYS A 263 14.46 -5.84 -14.36
N LYS A 264 15.46 -5.86 -15.24
CA LYS A 264 15.79 -7.05 -16.04
C LYS A 264 16.34 -8.13 -15.09
N VAL A 265 15.74 -9.31 -15.12
CA VAL A 265 16.27 -10.53 -14.49
C VAL A 265 17.26 -11.20 -15.43
#